data_AF-A0A9E2QG85-F1
#
_entry.id   AF-A0A9E2QG85-F1
#
_cell.length_a   1.000
_cell.length_b   1.000
_cell.length_c   1.000
_cell.angle_alpha   90.00
_cell.angle_beta   90.00
_cell.angle_gamma   90.00
#
_symmetry.space_group_name_H-M   'P 1'
#
loop_
_entity.id
_entity.type
_entity.pdbx_description
1 polymer ?
#
loop_
_entity_poly.entity_id
_entity_poly.type
_entity_poly.pdbx_seq_one_letter_code
_entity_poly.pdbx_strand_id
1 'polypeptide(L)'
;MDNTLDQNNPNIKENDNICGYLIKKIVELKEIRSILYDIEHTPTGARHIHISNNDKENTFGVAFKTVPTDSTGIAHILEHTVLCGSRKFSVRDPFFSMLKRSLNTFMNAFTASDWTMYPFSTQNRKDFYNLMDVYLDSVFYPSINELSFKQEGHRLEFENNIKASESSHLVYTGVVYNEMTGAMSSPDEVM
;
A
#
# COMPACT_ATOMS: atom_id res chain seq x y z
N MET A 1 -26.86 28.01 8.84
CA MET A 1 -27.04 26.76 8.08
C MET A 1 -25.99 26.80 7.00
N ASP A 2 -24.81 26.26 7.29
CA ASP A 2 -23.67 26.28 6.36
C ASP A 2 -23.94 25.19 5.32
N ASN A 3 -24.26 25.62 4.11
CA ASN A 3 -24.59 24.73 3.02
C ASN A 3 -23.27 24.34 2.35
N THR A 4 -22.49 23.49 3.01
CA THR A 4 -21.25 22.88 2.48
C THR A 4 -21.62 21.87 1.39
N LEU A 5 -22.16 22.39 0.29
CA LEU A 5 -22.57 21.61 -0.88
C LEU A 5 -21.33 21.29 -1.70
N ASP A 6 -20.85 20.06 -1.53
CA ASP A 6 -19.88 19.48 -2.44
C ASP A 6 -20.49 19.34 -3.83
N GLN A 7 -19.96 20.09 -4.80
CA GLN A 7 -20.42 20.03 -6.19
C GLN A 7 -20.12 18.67 -6.83
N ASN A 8 -19.09 17.96 -6.35
CA ASN A 8 -18.75 16.63 -6.87
C ASN A 8 -19.73 15.56 -6.36
N ASN A 9 -20.35 15.77 -5.20
CA ASN A 9 -21.19 14.80 -4.52
C ASN A 9 -22.49 15.44 -3.97
N PRO A 10 -23.33 16.07 -4.82
CA PRO A 10 -24.44 16.92 -4.36
C PRO A 10 -25.56 16.17 -3.63
N ASN A 11 -25.59 14.84 -3.74
CA ASN A 11 -26.65 13.99 -3.20
C ASN A 11 -26.25 13.22 -1.94
N ILE A 12 -25.00 13.35 -1.46
CA ILE A 12 -24.50 12.63 -0.27
C ILE A 12 -24.72 13.48 0.97
N LYS A 13 -25.27 12.87 2.02
CA LYS A 13 -25.58 13.51 3.31
C LYS A 13 -25.07 12.68 4.47
N GLU A 14 -24.90 13.33 5.62
CA GLU A 14 -24.64 12.63 6.88
C GLU A 14 -25.78 11.63 7.19
N ASN A 15 -25.39 10.47 7.72
CA ASN A 15 -26.23 9.30 7.98
C ASN A 15 -26.70 8.52 6.75
N ASP A 16 -26.31 8.90 5.54
CA ASP A 16 -26.53 8.05 4.36
C ASP A 16 -25.77 6.73 4.51
N ASN A 17 -26.39 5.64 4.04
CA ASN A 17 -25.76 4.33 3.93
C ASN A 17 -25.66 3.96 2.44
N ILE A 18 -24.42 3.90 1.95
CA ILE A 18 -24.11 3.65 0.54
C ILE A 18 -23.24 2.41 0.46
N CYS A 19 -23.76 1.33 -0.12
CA CYS A 19 -23.01 0.07 -0.29
C CYS A 19 -22.40 -0.47 1.02
N GLY A 20 -23.07 -0.28 2.17
CA GLY A 20 -22.58 -0.72 3.48
C GLY A 20 -21.69 0.32 4.20
N TYR A 21 -21.40 1.45 3.58
CA TYR A 21 -20.65 2.57 4.17
C TYR A 21 -21.61 3.61 4.73
N LEU A 22 -21.49 3.89 6.02
CA LEU A 22 -22.21 4.95 6.72
C LEU A 22 -21.40 6.25 6.65
N ILE A 23 -22.01 7.31 6.13
CA ILE A 23 -21.44 8.67 6.17
C ILE A 23 -21.64 9.22 7.58
N LYS A 24 -20.59 9.26 8.40
CA LYS A 24 -20.68 9.73 9.79
C LYS A 24 -20.72 11.24 9.88
N LYS A 25 -19.87 11.90 9.09
CA LYS A 25 -19.69 13.34 9.16
C LYS A 25 -19.23 13.91 7.84
N ILE A 26 -19.70 15.12 7.52
CA ILE A 26 -19.23 15.91 6.38
C ILE A 26 -18.70 17.25 6.93
N VAL A 27 -17.44 17.58 6.61
CA VAL A 27 -16.75 18.76 7.14
C VAL A 27 -16.05 19.52 6.03
N GLU A 28 -16.28 20.82 5.93
CA GLU A 28 -15.48 21.68 5.05
C GLU A 28 -14.09 21.92 5.65
N LEU A 29 -13.06 21.67 4.86
CA LEU A 29 -11.66 21.98 5.16
C LEU A 29 -11.25 23.23 4.37
N LYS A 30 -11.47 24.41 4.97
CA LYS A 30 -11.36 25.72 4.30
C LYS A 30 -9.94 26.00 3.81
N GLU A 31 -8.93 25.62 4.59
CA GLU A 31 -7.52 25.88 4.34
C GLU A 31 -7.01 25.20 3.05
N ILE A 32 -7.56 24.02 2.75
CA ILE A 32 -7.22 23.24 1.55
C ILE A 32 -8.37 23.21 0.53
N ARG A 33 -9.40 24.04 0.70
CA ARG A 33 -10.56 24.16 -0.19
C ARG A 33 -11.15 22.79 -0.57
N SER A 34 -11.34 21.93 0.42
CA SER A 34 -11.78 20.55 0.24
C SER A 34 -12.92 20.21 1.20
N ILE A 35 -13.63 19.12 0.93
CA ILE A 35 -14.69 18.60 1.81
C ILE A 35 -14.30 17.20 2.26
N LEU A 36 -14.20 17.02 3.58
CA LEU A 36 -13.94 15.76 4.25
C LEU A 36 -15.24 15.01 4.48
N TYR A 37 -15.26 13.74 4.10
CA TYR A 37 -16.25 12.77 4.51
C TYR A 37 -15.57 11.77 5.44
N ASP A 38 -16.04 11.71 6.68
CA ASP A 38 -15.71 10.66 7.63
C ASP A 38 -16.72 9.52 7.48
N ILE A 39 -16.23 8.36 7.06
CA ILE A 39 -17.05 7.23 6.61
C ILE A 39 -16.62 5.96 7.35
N GLU A 40 -17.58 5.10 7.67
CA GLU A 40 -17.30 3.77 8.23
C GLU A 40 -18.01 2.68 7.45
N HIS A 41 -17.29 1.62 7.09
CA HIS A 41 -17.89 0.40 6.56
C HIS A 41 -18.55 -0.37 7.70
N THR A 42 -19.88 -0.35 7.75
CA THR A 42 -20.66 -0.88 8.88
C THR A 42 -20.45 -2.37 9.16
N PRO A 43 -20.23 -3.27 8.17
CA PRO A 43 -19.99 -4.69 8.44
C PRO A 43 -18.61 -5.00 9.05
N THR A 44 -17.58 -4.21 8.74
CA THR A 44 -16.19 -4.52 9.19
C THR A 44 -15.62 -3.52 10.18
N GLY A 45 -16.26 -2.36 10.35
CA GLY A 45 -15.71 -1.24 11.13
C GLY A 45 -14.52 -0.54 10.44
N ALA A 46 -14.25 -0.83 9.16
CA ALA A 46 -13.17 -0.16 8.44
C ALA A 46 -13.47 1.33 8.29
N ARG A 47 -12.52 2.18 8.71
CA ARG A 47 -12.60 3.64 8.56
C ARG A 47 -12.18 4.03 7.15
N HIS A 48 -12.92 4.96 6.56
CA HIS A 48 -12.67 5.50 5.24
C HIS A 48 -12.76 7.02 5.31
N ILE A 49 -11.69 7.69 4.90
CA ILE A 49 -11.64 9.13 4.76
C ILE A 49 -11.69 9.45 3.27
N HIS A 50 -12.67 10.21 2.84
CA HIS A 50 -12.74 10.74 1.48
C HIS A 50 -12.60 12.26 1.53
N ILE A 51 -11.64 12.81 0.78
CA ILE A 51 -11.43 14.24 0.66
C ILE A 51 -11.79 14.63 -0.77
N SER A 52 -12.93 15.31 -0.93
CA SER A 52 -13.38 15.83 -2.21
C SER A 52 -12.73 17.19 -2.47
N ASN A 53 -12.11 17.32 -3.65
CA ASN A 53 -11.50 18.55 -4.12
C ASN A 53 -11.68 18.68 -5.65
N ASN A 54 -11.24 19.80 -6.24
CA ASN A 54 -11.28 20.02 -7.69
C ASN A 54 -9.97 19.64 -8.40
N ASP A 55 -9.19 18.72 -7.82
CA ASP A 55 -7.98 18.18 -8.44
C ASP A 55 -8.34 17.03 -9.38
N LYS A 56 -7.64 16.96 -10.52
CA LYS A 56 -7.79 15.85 -11.48
C LYS A 56 -6.99 14.63 -11.03
N GLU A 57 -5.91 14.83 -10.28
CA GLU A 57 -5.08 13.76 -9.77
C GLU A 57 -5.74 13.12 -8.55
N ASN A 58 -6.27 11.92 -8.75
CA ASN A 58 -6.93 11.17 -7.69
C ASN A 58 -5.90 10.28 -7.00
N THR A 59 -5.98 10.23 -5.67
CA THR A 59 -5.11 9.40 -4.82
C THR A 59 -5.96 8.42 -4.02
N PHE A 60 -5.50 7.18 -3.94
CA PHE A 60 -6.03 6.15 -3.05
C PHE A 60 -4.91 5.67 -2.14
N GLY A 61 -5.25 5.32 -0.90
CA GLY A 61 -4.35 4.64 0.01
C GLY A 61 -5.13 3.73 0.95
N VAL A 62 -4.59 2.55 1.22
CA VAL A 62 -5.04 1.66 2.28
C VAL A 62 -3.92 1.52 3.30
N ALA A 63 -4.26 1.69 4.58
CA ALA A 63 -3.29 1.68 5.67
C ALA A 63 -3.71 0.67 6.75
N PHE A 64 -2.72 -0.03 7.30
CA PHE A 64 -2.88 -1.03 8.35
C PHE A 64 -2.04 -0.63 9.55
N LYS A 65 -2.60 -0.80 10.75
CA LYS A 65 -1.82 -0.72 11.99
C LYS A 65 -0.97 -1.98 12.11
N THR A 66 0.35 -1.82 12.10
CA THR A 66 1.34 -2.91 12.11
C THR A 66 2.34 -2.63 13.23
N VAL A 67 2.12 -3.22 14.41
CA VAL A 67 2.97 -3.00 15.60
C VAL A 67 3.86 -4.23 15.80
N PRO A 68 5.07 -4.30 15.19
CA PRO A 68 5.96 -5.43 15.36
C PRO A 68 6.42 -5.53 16.83
N THR A 69 6.65 -6.76 17.29
CA THR A 69 7.09 -7.04 18.67
C THR A 69 8.57 -7.43 18.76
N ASP A 70 9.24 -7.48 17.61
CA ASP A 70 10.66 -7.78 17.46
C ASP A 70 11.27 -6.95 16.32
N SER A 71 12.58 -7.09 16.11
CA SER A 71 13.34 -6.39 15.07
C SER A 71 13.58 -7.26 13.82
N THR A 72 12.70 -8.22 13.53
CA THR A 72 12.83 -9.08 12.34
C THR A 72 12.56 -8.34 11.03
N GLY A 73 11.95 -7.16 11.09
CA GLY A 73 11.48 -6.42 9.92
C GLY A 73 10.21 -7.00 9.31
N ILE A 74 9.46 -7.85 10.05
CA ILE A 74 8.30 -8.59 9.51
C ILE A 74 7.26 -7.71 8.81
N ALA A 75 6.98 -6.51 9.32
CA ALA A 75 6.03 -5.59 8.68
C ALA A 75 6.53 -5.11 7.32
N HIS A 76 7.83 -4.82 7.21
CA HIS A 76 8.48 -4.35 5.98
C HIS A 76 8.60 -5.49 4.95
N ILE A 77 9.00 -6.69 5.39
CA ILE A 77 9.05 -7.88 4.53
C ILE A 77 7.65 -8.22 4.01
N LEU A 78 6.62 -8.13 4.86
CA LEU A 78 5.25 -8.39 4.46
C LEU A 78 4.76 -7.37 3.44
N GLU A 79 5.09 -6.08 3.62
CA GLU A 79 4.76 -5.02 2.67
C GLU A 79 5.25 -5.33 1.25
N HIS A 80 6.51 -5.74 1.11
CA HIS A 80 7.01 -6.21 -0.19
C HIS A 80 6.30 -7.48 -0.67
N THR A 81 6.16 -8.47 0.21
CA THR A 81 5.70 -9.81 -0.18
C THR A 81 4.24 -9.82 -0.65
N VAL A 82 3.37 -8.99 -0.09
CA VAL A 82 1.97 -8.92 -0.53
C VAL A 82 1.82 -8.39 -1.95
N LEU A 83 2.82 -7.65 -2.45
CA LEU A 83 2.84 -7.09 -3.81
C LEU A 83 3.40 -8.06 -4.87
N CYS A 84 3.88 -9.23 -4.47
CA CYS A 84 4.42 -10.27 -5.37
C CYS A 84 3.35 -11.08 -6.11
N GLY A 85 2.08 -11.00 -5.69
CA GLY A 85 0.99 -11.75 -6.29
C GLY A 85 -0.20 -11.87 -5.34
N SER A 86 -1.38 -12.07 -5.89
CA SER A 86 -2.62 -12.15 -5.13
C SER A 86 -3.56 -13.22 -5.70
N ARG A 87 -4.72 -13.42 -5.06
CA ARG A 87 -5.70 -14.42 -5.51
C ARG A 87 -6.25 -14.13 -6.91
N LYS A 88 -6.61 -12.88 -7.17
CA LYS A 88 -7.16 -12.44 -8.46
C LYS A 88 -6.06 -12.19 -9.50
N PHE A 89 -4.89 -11.73 -9.05
CA PHE A 89 -3.74 -11.43 -9.88
C PHE A 89 -2.60 -12.39 -9.54
N SER A 90 -2.79 -13.67 -9.87
CA SER A 90 -1.85 -14.76 -9.58
C SER A 90 -0.62 -14.80 -10.51
N VAL A 91 -0.25 -13.65 -11.07
CA VAL A 91 0.95 -13.47 -11.87
C VAL A 91 2.09 -13.03 -10.96
N ARG A 92 3.33 -13.29 -11.36
CA ARG A 92 4.50 -12.83 -10.62
C ARG A 92 4.62 -11.30 -10.72
N ASP A 93 4.80 -10.66 -9.57
CA ASP A 93 5.09 -9.22 -9.43
C ASP A 93 4.06 -8.31 -10.16
N PRO A 94 2.75 -8.40 -9.82
CA PRO A 94 1.71 -7.57 -10.41
C PRO A 94 1.97 -6.08 -10.19
N PHE A 95 2.52 -5.69 -9.02
CA PHE A 95 2.87 -4.29 -8.73
C PHE A 95 3.85 -3.71 -9.75
N PHE A 96 4.99 -4.37 -9.95
CA PHE A 96 5.99 -3.94 -10.95
C PHE A 96 5.47 -4.02 -12.38
N SER A 97 4.60 -4.98 -12.67
CA SER A 97 3.91 -5.06 -13.96
C SER A 97 3.01 -3.86 -14.20
N MET A 98 2.34 -3.35 -13.16
CA MET A 98 1.46 -2.18 -13.26
C MET A 98 2.23 -0.89 -13.50
N LEU A 99 3.45 -0.71 -12.95
CA LEU A 99 4.27 0.47 -13.23
C LEU A 99 4.46 0.74 -14.74
N LYS A 100 4.50 -0.32 -15.56
CA LYS A 100 4.67 -0.23 -17.02
C LYS A 100 3.36 -0.19 -17.80
N ARG A 101 2.22 -0.46 -17.15
CA ARG A 101 0.90 -0.67 -17.79
C ARG A 101 -0.16 0.33 -17.33
N SER A 102 0.22 1.24 -16.44
CA SER A 102 -0.62 2.27 -15.85
C SER A 102 -0.15 3.67 -16.29
N LEU A 103 -1.06 4.64 -16.18
CA LEU A 103 -0.79 6.08 -16.30
C LEU A 103 -0.69 6.70 -14.89
N ASN A 104 -0.08 5.98 -13.95
CA ASN A 104 0.12 6.46 -12.61
C ASN A 104 1.06 7.66 -12.62
N THR A 105 0.80 8.57 -11.69
CA THR A 105 1.70 9.65 -11.34
C THR A 105 2.47 9.34 -10.06
N PHE A 106 1.94 8.42 -9.25
CA PHE A 106 2.60 7.88 -8.07
C PHE A 106 2.12 6.45 -7.79
N MET A 107 3.02 5.57 -7.41
CA MET A 107 2.73 4.21 -6.92
C MET A 107 3.82 3.83 -5.94
N ASN A 108 3.46 3.50 -4.71
CA ASN A 108 4.42 3.05 -3.73
C ASN A 108 3.77 2.23 -2.61
N ALA A 109 4.60 1.78 -1.68
CA ALA A 109 4.19 1.28 -0.38
C ALA A 109 5.22 1.72 0.66
N PHE A 110 4.77 1.85 1.89
CA PHE A 110 5.58 2.40 2.98
C PHE A 110 5.31 1.65 4.27
N THR A 111 6.38 1.34 4.99
CA THR A 111 6.32 0.79 6.35
C THR A 111 6.95 1.78 7.32
N ALA A 112 6.14 2.31 8.24
CA ALA A 112 6.61 3.07 9.39
C ALA A 112 6.75 2.16 10.62
N SER A 113 7.03 2.75 11.79
CA SER A 113 7.20 2.01 13.04
C SER A 113 5.98 1.21 13.49
N ASP A 114 4.77 1.73 13.22
CA ASP A 114 3.51 1.20 13.75
C ASP A 114 2.37 1.13 12.72
N TRP A 115 2.67 1.43 11.45
CA TRP A 115 1.72 1.31 10.35
C TRP A 115 2.39 1.00 9.01
N THR A 116 1.62 0.39 8.10
CA THR A 116 2.01 0.13 6.71
C THR A 116 0.93 0.69 5.79
N MET A 117 1.31 1.43 4.74
CA MET A 117 0.40 2.08 3.80
C MET A 117 0.76 1.78 2.35
N TYR A 118 -0.26 1.59 1.51
CA TYR A 118 -0.12 1.30 0.08
C TYR A 118 -0.84 2.38 -0.75
N PRO A 119 -0.16 3.49 -1.07
CA PRO A 119 -0.73 4.58 -1.85
C PRO A 119 -0.45 4.49 -3.36
N PHE A 120 -1.39 4.99 -4.18
CA PHE A 120 -1.13 5.35 -5.57
C PHE A 120 -1.94 6.58 -5.98
N SER A 121 -1.49 7.25 -7.04
CA SER A 121 -2.14 8.40 -7.64
C SER A 121 -2.16 8.31 -9.17
N THR A 122 -3.23 8.80 -9.78
CA THR A 122 -3.34 8.94 -11.24
C THR A 122 -4.39 9.98 -11.61
N GLN A 123 -4.21 10.63 -12.75
CA GLN A 123 -5.21 11.52 -13.36
C GLN A 123 -6.22 10.76 -14.24
N ASN A 124 -5.98 9.47 -14.53
CA ASN A 124 -6.86 8.68 -15.39
C ASN A 124 -7.86 7.87 -14.56
N ARG A 125 -9.15 8.15 -14.74
CA ARG A 125 -10.23 7.48 -13.99
C ARG A 125 -10.25 5.96 -14.18
N LYS A 126 -10.00 5.45 -15.39
CA LYS A 126 -10.01 4.00 -15.63
C LYS A 126 -8.80 3.34 -14.95
N ASP A 127 -7.65 3.98 -15.04
CA ASP A 127 -6.42 3.53 -14.40
C ASP A 127 -6.55 3.52 -12.88
N PHE A 128 -7.21 4.53 -12.30
CA PHE A 128 -7.45 4.63 -10.86
C PHE A 128 -8.12 3.34 -10.33
N TYR A 129 -9.20 2.90 -10.96
CA TYR A 129 -9.89 1.69 -10.54
C TYR A 129 -9.13 0.40 -10.88
N ASN A 130 -8.30 0.38 -11.93
CA ASN A 130 -7.43 -0.76 -12.22
C ASN A 130 -6.38 -0.93 -11.12
N LEU A 131 -5.72 0.16 -10.72
CA LEU A 131 -4.75 0.19 -9.63
C LEU A 131 -5.40 -0.15 -8.29
N MET A 132 -6.57 0.42 -8.00
CA MET A 132 -7.32 0.13 -6.78
C MET A 132 -7.63 -1.36 -6.64
N ASP A 133 -8.04 -2.01 -7.73
CA ASP A 133 -8.34 -3.44 -7.76
C ASP A 133 -7.08 -4.30 -7.47
N VAL A 134 -5.94 -3.95 -8.09
CA VAL A 134 -4.65 -4.62 -7.83
C VAL A 134 -4.19 -4.42 -6.39
N TYR A 135 -4.22 -3.19 -5.86
CA TYR A 135 -3.80 -2.88 -4.50
C TYR A 135 -4.69 -3.59 -3.47
N LEU A 136 -6.01 -3.49 -3.60
CA LEU A 136 -6.95 -4.11 -2.66
C LEU A 136 -6.81 -5.64 -2.64
N ASP A 137 -6.70 -6.28 -3.81
CA ASP A 137 -6.54 -7.74 -3.83
C ASP A 137 -5.17 -8.17 -3.29
N SER A 138 -4.11 -7.38 -3.53
CA SER A 138 -2.77 -7.63 -2.98
C SER A 138 -2.78 -7.57 -1.44
N VAL A 139 -3.36 -6.54 -0.84
CA VAL A 139 -3.28 -6.37 0.62
C VAL A 139 -4.27 -7.24 1.40
N PHE A 140 -5.44 -7.57 0.83
CA PHE A 140 -6.45 -8.37 1.51
C PHE A 140 -6.38 -9.85 1.18
N TYR A 141 -5.90 -10.22 -0.02
CA TYR A 141 -5.83 -11.60 -0.50
C TYR A 141 -4.48 -11.94 -1.15
N PRO A 142 -3.34 -11.68 -0.48
CA PRO A 142 -2.02 -11.94 -1.03
C PRO A 142 -1.75 -13.43 -1.21
N SER A 143 -0.92 -13.75 -2.21
CA SER A 143 -0.34 -15.07 -2.42
C SER A 143 1.05 -15.14 -1.77
N ILE A 144 1.10 -15.32 -0.45
CA ILE A 144 2.34 -15.39 0.32
C ILE A 144 2.96 -16.78 0.16
N ASN A 145 3.82 -16.94 -0.84
CA ASN A 145 4.55 -18.19 -1.07
C ASN A 145 6.00 -18.10 -0.56
N GLU A 146 6.59 -19.25 -0.26
CA GLU A 146 7.93 -19.34 0.34
C GLU A 146 9.02 -18.72 -0.55
N LEU A 147 8.91 -18.84 -1.86
CA LEU A 147 9.91 -18.29 -2.79
C LEU A 147 9.85 -16.75 -2.84
N SER A 148 8.65 -16.17 -2.84
CA SER A 148 8.48 -14.71 -2.74
C SER A 148 9.01 -14.19 -1.41
N PHE A 149 8.70 -14.86 -0.29
CA PHE A 149 9.27 -14.49 1.02
C PHE A 149 10.81 -14.55 1.02
N LYS A 150 11.41 -15.60 0.44
CA LYS A 150 12.87 -15.73 0.33
C LYS A 150 13.51 -14.70 -0.62
N GLN A 151 12.76 -14.23 -1.61
CA GLN A 151 13.21 -13.19 -2.52
C GLN A 151 13.19 -11.82 -1.83
N GLU A 152 12.03 -11.45 -1.30
CA GLU A 152 11.78 -10.12 -0.73
C GLU A 152 12.37 -9.95 0.67
N GLY A 153 12.28 -10.97 1.53
CA GLY A 153 12.81 -10.93 2.88
C GLY A 153 14.30 -11.25 2.93
N HIS A 154 14.63 -12.49 3.26
CA HIS A 154 16.00 -12.98 3.26
C HIS A 154 16.06 -14.50 2.98
N ARG A 155 17.19 -14.93 2.42
CA ARG A 155 17.54 -16.34 2.20
C ARG A 155 19.05 -16.53 2.26
N LEU A 156 19.46 -17.79 2.33
CA LEU A 156 20.84 -18.20 2.06
C LEU A 156 20.99 -18.48 0.56
N GLU A 157 22.05 -17.95 -0.04
CA GLU A 157 22.45 -18.20 -1.42
C GLU A 157 23.94 -18.46 -1.49
N PHE A 158 24.38 -19.25 -2.47
CA PHE A 158 25.81 -19.44 -2.70
C PHE A 158 26.41 -18.16 -3.28
N GLU A 159 27.56 -17.76 -2.74
CA GLU A 159 28.31 -16.60 -3.23
C GLU A 159 28.52 -16.69 -4.76
N ASN A 160 28.31 -15.57 -5.47
CA ASN A 160 28.36 -15.45 -6.92
C ASN A 160 27.38 -16.35 -7.71
N ASN A 161 26.30 -16.84 -7.08
CA ASN A 161 25.31 -17.75 -7.68
C ASN A 161 25.94 -19.03 -8.27
N ILE A 162 27.09 -19.46 -7.73
CA ILE A 162 27.82 -20.64 -8.20
C ILE A 162 27.10 -21.89 -7.66
N LYS A 163 27.01 -22.95 -8.49
CA LYS A 163 26.48 -24.25 -8.03
C LYS A 163 27.32 -24.78 -6.88
N ALA A 164 26.66 -25.41 -5.90
CA ALA A 164 27.30 -26.00 -4.73
C ALA A 164 28.59 -26.77 -5.10
N SER A 165 29.71 -26.29 -4.60
CA SER A 165 31.02 -26.94 -4.64
C SER A 165 31.58 -27.00 -3.22
N GLU A 166 32.59 -27.83 -3.00
CA GLU A 166 33.27 -27.95 -1.69
C GLU A 166 33.88 -26.61 -1.19
N SER A 167 34.03 -25.61 -2.08
CA SER A 167 34.54 -24.26 -1.77
C SER A 167 33.47 -23.17 -1.76
N SER A 168 32.19 -23.51 -1.95
CA SER A 168 31.12 -22.52 -2.03
C SER A 168 30.67 -22.04 -0.65
N HIS A 169 30.70 -20.73 -0.42
CA HIS A 169 30.24 -20.10 0.81
C HIS A 169 28.78 -19.65 0.69
N LEU A 170 28.02 -19.82 1.77
CA LEU A 170 26.64 -19.31 1.85
C LEU A 170 26.66 -17.87 2.38
N VAL A 171 25.91 -17.00 1.73
CA VAL A 171 25.71 -15.60 2.12
C VAL A 171 24.22 -15.31 2.30
N TYR A 172 23.90 -14.35 3.18
CA TYR A 172 22.55 -13.81 3.27
C TYR A 172 22.28 -12.85 2.12
N THR A 173 21.09 -12.94 1.55
CA THR A 173 20.62 -12.03 0.50
C THR A 173 19.09 -11.95 0.52
N GLY A 174 18.55 -10.85 0.02
CA GLY A 174 17.11 -10.57 -0.05
C GLY A 174 16.90 -9.08 -0.29
N VAL A 175 15.73 -8.70 -0.81
CA VAL A 175 15.45 -7.29 -1.14
C VAL A 175 15.51 -6.42 0.12
N VAL A 176 14.67 -6.71 1.11
CA VAL A 176 14.60 -5.98 2.38
C VAL A 176 15.89 -6.15 3.19
N TYR A 177 16.52 -7.34 3.17
CA TYR A 177 17.81 -7.54 3.83
C TYR A 177 18.88 -6.57 3.29
N ASN A 178 18.99 -6.44 1.96
CA ASN A 178 19.96 -5.56 1.33
C ASN A 178 19.59 -4.07 1.50
N GLU A 179 18.31 -3.74 1.45
CA GLU A 179 17.80 -2.39 1.71
C GLU A 179 18.18 -1.93 3.11
N MET A 180 17.87 -2.74 4.14
CA MET A 180 18.19 -2.39 5.53
C MET A 180 19.70 -2.39 5.79
N THR A 181 20.48 -3.23 5.10
CA THR A 181 21.95 -3.16 5.17
C THR A 181 22.47 -1.83 4.58
N GLY A 182 21.86 -1.35 3.49
CA GLY A 182 22.16 -0.05 2.90
C GLY A 182 21.76 1.11 3.82
N ALA A 183 20.54 1.06 4.35
CA ALA A 183 20.01 2.04 5.31
C ALA A 183 20.95 2.23 6.52
N MET A 184 21.32 1.12 7.16
CA MET A 184 22.21 1.11 8.34
C MET A 184 23.67 1.49 8.02
N SER A 185 24.03 1.65 6.74
CA SER A 185 25.33 2.17 6.33
C SER A 185 25.38 3.70 6.27
N SER A 186 24.21 4.35 6.31
CA SER A 186 24.07 5.82 6.37
C SER A 186 24.14 6.31 7.82
N PRO A 187 25.10 7.19 8.18
CA PRO A 187 25.19 7.73 9.54
C PRO A 187 23.93 8.45 10.02
N ASP A 188 23.21 9.11 9.11
CA ASP A 188 21.99 9.87 9.41
C ASP A 188 20.79 8.99 9.79
N GLU A 189 20.81 7.70 9.40
CA GLU A 189 19.73 6.75 9.72
C GLU A 189 20.01 5.94 11.01
N VAL A 190 21.26 5.98 11.50
CA VAL A 190 21.72 5.25 12.68
C VAL A 190 21.79 6.16 13.93
N MET A 191 21.86 7.48 13.75
CA MET A 191 21.87 8.49 14.82
C MET A 191 20.47 8.87 15.31
#